data_AF-A0A3G4VXA3-F1
#
_entry.id   AF-A0A3G4VXA3-F1
#
_cell.length_a   1.000
_cell.length_b   1.000
_cell.length_c   1.000
_cell.angle_alpha   90.00
_cell.angle_beta   90.00
_cell.angle_gamma   90.00
#
_symmetry.space_group_name_H-M   'P 1'
#
loop_
_entity.id
_entity.type
_entity.pdbx_description
1 polymer ?
#
loop_
_entity_poly.entity_id
_entity_poly.type
_entity_poly.pdbx_seq_one_letter_code
_entity_poly.pdbx_strand_id
1 'polypeptide(L)'
;MRITARATTVALLPALLFAAVGCGSTDTPATGKAPAPSGSAASGAPGTGTSAGTSTGAASGAPAAPKTGATKLERASLEQGDLPGYQISSQSNPNAPHGQPQADKKACQPLADAMGDKPDPAARESVNRGIGSQRQVGLAVAATVSSYSESDAKRLVSRLRQAITACGGGFSATIEKQTGSYKDVKAAEYKTGGDESVSWTTTAVAGDTSAQVHLVVVRQGGTVVRLTALNVAAAGQKAQVPQEVADKQLEKVKRAG
;
A
#
# COMPACT_ATOMS: atom_id res chain seq x y z
N MET A 1 -34.39 45.61 18.50
CA MET A 1 -35.24 44.44 18.80
C MET A 1 -34.34 43.21 18.77
N ARG A 2 -33.99 42.67 19.94
CA ARG A 2 -33.09 41.51 20.10
C ARG A 2 -33.96 40.29 20.36
N ILE A 3 -33.80 39.22 19.58
CA ILE A 3 -34.40 37.92 19.88
C ILE A 3 -33.26 36.90 19.95
N THR A 4 -32.91 36.55 21.18
CA THR A 4 -32.09 35.42 21.59
C THR A 4 -32.92 34.14 21.55
N ALA A 5 -32.47 33.10 20.85
CA ALA A 5 -32.98 31.74 21.00
C ALA A 5 -31.87 30.82 21.51
N ARG A 6 -32.21 30.06 22.56
CA ARG A 6 -31.33 29.27 23.43
C ARG A 6 -30.95 27.92 22.80
N ALA A 7 -29.76 27.45 23.19
CA ALA A 7 -29.21 26.14 22.92
C ALA A 7 -29.88 25.03 23.75
N THR A 8 -29.97 23.83 23.18
CA THR A 8 -30.17 22.57 23.92
C THR A 8 -29.30 21.47 23.30
N THR A 9 -28.30 21.07 24.07
CA THR A 9 -27.37 19.96 23.81
C THR A 9 -28.00 18.68 24.36
N VAL A 10 -28.10 17.61 23.56
CA VAL A 10 -28.44 16.27 24.04
C VAL A 10 -27.31 15.33 23.62
N ALA A 11 -26.55 14.88 24.61
CA ALA A 11 -25.55 13.83 24.49
C ALA A 11 -26.24 12.47 24.65
N LEU A 12 -25.98 11.54 23.73
CA LEU A 12 -26.42 10.15 23.81
C LEU A 12 -25.20 9.23 23.66
N LEU A 13 -24.88 8.54 24.75
CA LEU A 13 -23.87 7.49 24.87
C LEU A 13 -24.39 6.16 24.29
N PRO A 14 -23.57 5.34 23.61
CA PRO A 14 -23.96 4.01 23.16
C PRO A 14 -23.70 2.95 24.25
N ALA A 15 -24.71 2.15 24.57
CA ALA A 15 -24.63 0.99 25.46
C ALA A 15 -24.24 -0.28 24.67
N LEU A 16 -23.21 -0.98 25.16
CA LEU A 16 -22.80 -2.31 24.75
C LEU A 16 -23.77 -3.38 25.30
N LEU A 17 -24.18 -4.33 24.45
CA LEU A 17 -24.85 -5.57 24.86
C LEU A 17 -24.10 -6.76 24.25
N PHE A 18 -23.38 -7.48 25.11
CA PHE A 18 -22.92 -8.85 24.88
C PHE A 18 -24.09 -9.80 25.19
N ALA A 19 -24.43 -10.67 24.25
CA ALA A 19 -25.31 -11.82 24.50
C ALA A 19 -24.51 -13.11 24.28
N ALA A 20 -24.20 -13.78 25.38
CA ALA A 20 -23.80 -15.18 25.42
C ALA A 20 -25.08 -16.04 25.46
N VAL A 21 -25.19 -17.01 24.56
CA VAL A 21 -26.18 -18.09 24.66
C VAL A 21 -25.42 -19.42 24.65
N GLY A 22 -25.57 -20.15 25.75
CA GLY A 22 -25.25 -21.56 25.87
C GLY A 22 -26.51 -22.43 25.85
N CYS A 23 -26.29 -23.73 26.11
CA CYS A 23 -27.17 -24.91 26.03
C CYS A 23 -27.35 -25.46 24.60
N GLY A 24 -27.09 -26.74 24.30
CA GLY A 24 -26.91 -27.92 25.13
C GLY A 24 -27.92 -28.99 24.69
N SER A 25 -27.45 -30.12 24.14
CA SER A 25 -28.24 -31.34 23.93
C SER A 25 -27.31 -32.55 23.82
N THR A 26 -27.63 -33.59 24.58
CA THR A 26 -26.94 -34.88 24.72
C THR A 26 -27.57 -35.98 23.85
N ASP A 27 -26.81 -37.08 23.69
CA ASP A 27 -27.22 -38.48 23.46
C ASP A 27 -26.94 -39.20 22.11
N THR A 28 -25.74 -39.84 22.07
CA THR A 28 -25.42 -41.29 21.81
C THR A 28 -25.47 -41.90 20.37
N PRO A 29 -24.81 -43.06 20.08
CA PRO A 29 -23.52 -43.13 19.36
C PRO A 29 -23.46 -44.14 18.18
N ALA A 30 -22.38 -44.13 17.37
CA ALA A 30 -21.95 -45.33 16.63
C ALA A 30 -20.43 -45.36 16.30
N THR A 31 -19.78 -46.37 16.88
CA THR A 31 -18.66 -47.20 16.37
C THR A 31 -17.33 -46.56 15.96
N GLY A 32 -16.24 -46.96 16.66
CA GLY A 32 -14.96 -47.19 16.00
C GLY A 32 -13.67 -46.88 16.78
N LYS A 33 -13.25 -47.82 17.65
CA LYS A 33 -11.86 -48.26 17.91
C LYS A 33 -10.84 -47.27 18.55
N ALA A 34 -10.43 -47.62 19.78
CA ALA A 34 -9.24 -47.12 20.49
C ALA A 34 -7.92 -47.66 19.87
N PRO A 35 -6.70 -47.19 20.24
CA PRO A 35 -6.20 -47.18 21.63
C PRO A 35 -5.45 -45.91 22.12
N ALA A 36 -5.37 -45.88 23.46
CA ALA A 36 -4.62 -45.04 24.40
C ALA A 36 -3.08 -45.08 24.19
N PRO A 37 -2.18 -44.45 25.02
CA PRO A 37 -2.44 -43.95 26.38
C PRO A 37 -1.65 -42.70 26.88
N SER A 38 -2.03 -42.30 28.11
CA SER A 38 -1.19 -41.78 29.21
C SER A 38 -0.49 -40.41 29.03
N GLY A 39 -0.54 -39.46 29.96
CA GLY A 39 -1.05 -39.46 31.32
C GLY A 39 -0.81 -38.10 32.01
N SER A 40 -1.61 -37.86 33.06
CA SER A 40 -1.34 -37.17 34.34
C SER A 40 -0.38 -35.97 34.36
N ALA A 41 -0.86 -34.77 34.72
CA ALA A 41 -0.88 -34.19 36.09
C ALA A 41 0.53 -33.78 36.57
N ALA A 42 0.80 -32.68 37.28
CA ALA A 42 0.01 -31.85 38.17
C ALA A 42 0.73 -30.50 38.42
N SER A 43 -0.06 -29.54 38.93
CA SER A 43 0.21 -28.56 40.00
C SER A 43 1.62 -27.99 40.24
N GLY A 44 1.67 -26.65 40.33
CA GLY A 44 2.67 -25.94 41.13
C GLY A 44 2.63 -24.44 40.93
N ALA A 45 2.12 -23.71 41.92
CA ALA A 45 2.29 -22.26 42.11
C ALA A 45 2.91 -22.05 43.51
N PRO A 46 3.29 -20.82 43.92
CA PRO A 46 4.02 -19.75 43.25
C PRO A 46 5.33 -19.42 44.02
N GLY A 47 6.26 -18.68 43.40
CA GLY A 47 7.48 -18.19 44.06
C GLY A 47 7.75 -16.73 43.72
N THR A 48 7.64 -15.85 44.71
CA THR A 48 8.02 -14.45 44.66
C THR A 48 9.54 -14.31 44.79
N GLY A 49 10.13 -13.44 43.97
CA GLY A 49 11.56 -13.16 44.01
C GLY A 49 11.92 -11.96 43.13
N THR A 50 11.87 -10.77 43.73
CA THR A 50 12.37 -9.52 43.17
C THR A 50 13.88 -9.59 42.98
N SER A 51 14.39 -9.24 41.79
CA SER A 51 15.67 -8.54 41.65
C SER A 51 15.75 -7.77 40.34
N ALA A 52 16.13 -6.51 40.48
CA ALA A 52 16.31 -5.54 39.43
C ALA A 52 17.43 -5.96 38.48
N GLY A 53 17.20 -5.73 37.18
CA GLY A 53 18.19 -5.86 36.12
C GLY A 53 17.94 -4.78 35.08
N THR A 54 18.59 -3.64 35.26
CA THR A 54 18.66 -2.54 34.30
C THR A 54 19.22 -3.06 32.99
N SER A 55 18.45 -2.99 31.90
CA SER A 55 19.00 -2.99 30.55
C SER A 55 18.20 -2.05 29.67
N THR A 56 18.71 -0.83 29.58
CA THR A 56 18.53 0.06 28.43
C THR A 56 19.01 -0.67 27.18
N GLY A 57 18.07 -1.27 26.45
CA GLY A 57 18.31 -1.88 25.15
C GLY A 57 17.33 -1.29 24.14
N ALA A 58 17.73 -0.20 23.48
CA ALA A 58 17.05 0.28 22.30
C ALA A 58 17.02 -0.85 21.26
N ALA A 59 15.84 -1.44 21.06
CA ALA A 59 15.59 -2.37 19.97
C ALA A 59 15.64 -1.57 18.65
N SER A 60 16.85 -1.36 18.14
CA SER A 60 17.06 -1.08 16.73
C SER A 60 16.59 -2.31 15.98
N GLY A 61 15.56 -2.12 15.14
CA GLY A 61 14.96 -3.18 14.35
C GLY A 61 16.02 -3.88 13.50
N ALA A 62 16.37 -5.10 13.89
CA ALA A 62 17.08 -6.00 13.00
C ALA A 62 16.19 -6.24 11.76
N PRO A 63 16.77 -6.28 10.54
CA PRO A 63 16.01 -6.59 9.35
C PRO A 63 15.28 -7.93 9.54
N ALA A 64 13.98 -7.95 9.29
CA ALA A 64 13.21 -9.18 9.30
C ALA A 64 13.89 -10.20 8.38
N ALA A 65 14.13 -11.41 8.89
CA ALA A 65 14.72 -12.48 8.10
C ALA A 65 13.82 -12.77 6.88
N PRO A 66 14.40 -13.11 5.71
CA PRO A 66 13.60 -13.46 4.53
C PRO A 66 12.63 -14.57 4.87
N LYS A 67 11.34 -14.38 4.61
CA LYS A 67 10.35 -15.46 4.74
C LYS A 67 10.75 -16.59 3.78
N THR A 68 11.00 -17.77 4.33
CA THR A 68 11.32 -18.97 3.54
C THR A 68 10.19 -19.22 2.54
N GLY A 69 10.48 -19.17 1.23
CA GLY A 69 9.52 -19.41 0.15
C GLY A 69 9.00 -18.17 -0.61
N ALA A 70 9.42 -16.95 -0.26
CA ALA A 70 9.05 -15.74 -1.00
C ALA A 70 9.67 -15.70 -2.42
N THR A 71 8.90 -15.29 -3.45
CA THR A 71 9.43 -15.08 -4.81
C THR A 71 10.44 -13.94 -4.82
N LYS A 72 11.15 -13.81 -5.95
CA LYS A 72 12.09 -12.71 -6.16
C LYS A 72 11.42 -11.34 -5.96
N LEU A 73 10.17 -11.17 -6.40
CA LEU A 73 9.45 -9.91 -6.32
C LEU A 73 8.99 -9.58 -4.90
N GLU A 74 8.56 -10.55 -4.10
CA GLU A 74 8.24 -10.24 -2.69
C GLU A 74 9.50 -9.86 -1.91
N ARG A 75 10.64 -10.54 -2.15
CA ARG A 75 11.92 -10.15 -1.54
C ARG A 75 12.38 -8.76 -1.99
N ALA A 76 12.08 -8.39 -3.23
CA ALA A 76 12.35 -7.07 -3.78
C ALA A 76 11.41 -5.98 -3.23
N SER A 77 10.27 -6.34 -2.64
CA SER A 77 9.25 -5.39 -2.16
C SER A 77 9.46 -4.99 -0.71
N LEU A 78 9.08 -3.77 -0.35
CA LEU A 78 9.09 -3.33 1.04
C LEU A 78 8.16 -4.20 1.92
N GLU A 79 8.56 -4.42 3.16
CA GLU A 79 7.81 -5.11 4.21
C GLU A 79 7.83 -4.29 5.50
N GLN A 80 6.89 -4.57 6.40
CA GLN A 80 6.85 -3.92 7.72
C GLN A 80 8.19 -4.08 8.43
N GLY A 81 8.76 -2.96 8.88
CA GLY A 81 10.06 -2.91 9.55
C GLY A 81 11.24 -2.54 8.65
N ASP A 82 11.10 -2.55 7.32
CA ASP A 82 12.18 -2.14 6.40
C ASP A 82 12.50 -0.65 6.46
N LEU A 83 11.51 0.18 6.81
CA LEU A 83 11.60 1.63 6.75
C LEU A 83 11.09 2.27 8.06
N PRO A 84 11.99 2.82 8.90
CA PRO A 84 11.61 3.48 10.14
C PRO A 84 10.71 4.70 9.90
N GLY A 85 9.67 4.87 10.71
CA GLY A 85 8.72 5.98 10.56
C GLY A 85 7.59 5.73 9.56
N TYR A 86 7.47 4.49 9.06
CA TYR A 86 6.43 4.11 8.10
C TYR A 86 5.72 2.81 8.51
N GLN A 87 4.41 2.76 8.27
CA GLN A 87 3.60 1.53 8.25
C GLN A 87 3.61 0.96 6.85
N ILE A 88 3.84 -0.34 6.71
CA ILE A 88 3.86 -1.01 5.41
C ILE A 88 2.88 -2.19 5.44
N SER A 89 1.88 -2.15 4.57
CA SER A 89 0.86 -3.19 4.40
C SER A 89 1.04 -3.97 3.10
N SER A 90 0.56 -5.21 3.07
CA SER A 90 0.55 -6.07 1.88
C SER A 90 -0.43 -5.63 0.79
N GLN A 91 -1.35 -4.73 1.11
CA GLN A 91 -2.30 -4.12 0.17
C GLN A 91 -2.11 -2.60 0.18
N SER A 92 -2.11 -1.98 -1.00
CA SER A 92 -2.01 -0.53 -1.15
C SER A 92 -3.34 0.18 -0.88
N ASN A 93 -4.45 -0.37 -1.40
CA ASN A 93 -5.81 0.07 -1.09
C ASN A 93 -6.78 -1.10 -1.36
N PRO A 94 -7.41 -1.70 -0.33
CA PRO A 94 -8.34 -2.82 -0.52
C PRO A 94 -9.65 -2.45 -1.22
N ASN A 95 -9.97 -1.15 -1.31
CA ASN A 95 -11.18 -0.63 -1.96
C ASN A 95 -10.91 -0.07 -3.36
N ALA A 96 -9.70 -0.20 -3.89
CA ALA A 96 -9.39 0.24 -5.25
C ALA A 96 -10.13 -0.63 -6.28
N PRO A 97 -10.73 -0.05 -7.34
CA PRO A 97 -11.34 -0.82 -8.41
C PRO A 97 -10.30 -1.72 -9.10
N HIS A 98 -10.70 -2.95 -9.38
CA HIS A 98 -9.83 -3.90 -10.06
C HIS A 98 -9.84 -3.70 -11.58
N GLY A 99 -8.71 -4.04 -12.21
CA GLY A 99 -8.59 -4.07 -13.67
C GLY A 99 -7.74 -2.95 -14.25
N GLN A 100 -7.87 -2.78 -15.57
CA GLN A 100 -7.05 -1.87 -16.37
C GLN A 100 -7.90 -0.66 -16.78
N PRO A 101 -7.59 0.56 -16.31
CA PRO A 101 -8.29 1.77 -16.74
C PRO A 101 -8.18 1.96 -18.25
N GLN A 102 -9.23 2.44 -18.91
CA GLN A 102 -9.23 2.75 -20.35
C GLN A 102 -9.23 4.26 -20.53
N ALA A 103 -8.21 4.82 -21.17
CA ALA A 103 -8.13 6.24 -21.45
C ALA A 103 -9.03 6.64 -22.63
N ASP A 104 -9.62 7.83 -22.57
CA ASP A 104 -10.35 8.45 -23.68
C ASP A 104 -9.45 8.75 -24.89
N LYS A 105 -8.14 8.89 -24.64
CA LYS A 105 -7.10 9.14 -25.64
C LYS A 105 -6.09 8.01 -25.62
N LYS A 106 -5.89 7.35 -26.77
CA LYS A 106 -4.90 6.27 -26.92
C LYS A 106 -3.48 6.66 -26.48
N ALA A 107 -3.07 7.90 -26.77
CA ALA A 107 -1.75 8.40 -26.37
C ALA A 107 -1.58 8.49 -24.83
N CYS A 108 -2.67 8.60 -24.07
CA CYS A 108 -2.67 8.72 -22.62
C CYS A 108 -2.87 7.38 -21.90
N GLN A 109 -3.11 6.30 -22.65
CA GLN A 109 -3.29 4.96 -22.10
C GLN A 109 -2.15 4.53 -21.14
N PRO A 110 -0.86 4.78 -21.44
CA PRO A 110 0.21 4.43 -20.50
C PRO A 110 0.11 5.13 -19.13
N LEU A 111 -0.44 6.35 -19.09
CA LEU A 111 -0.66 7.07 -17.82
C LEU A 111 -1.89 6.56 -17.07
N ALA A 112 -2.95 6.20 -17.80
CA ALA A 112 -4.12 5.55 -17.22
C ALA A 112 -3.74 4.20 -16.60
N ASP A 113 -2.93 3.40 -17.33
CA ASP A 113 -2.41 2.12 -16.86
C ASP A 113 -1.59 2.28 -15.57
N ALA A 114 -0.73 3.30 -15.53
CA ALA A 114 0.07 3.62 -14.35
C ALA A 114 -0.76 3.99 -13.10
N MET A 115 -2.05 4.27 -13.23
CA MET A 115 -2.94 4.53 -12.09
C MET A 115 -3.71 3.30 -11.61
N GLY A 116 -3.76 2.21 -12.41
CA GLY A 116 -4.47 0.98 -12.06
C GLY A 116 -3.66 0.03 -11.15
N ASP A 117 -4.33 -1.04 -10.70
CA ASP A 117 -3.72 -2.11 -9.89
C ASP A 117 -2.57 -2.82 -10.62
N LYS A 118 -2.70 -2.94 -11.94
CA LYS A 118 -1.65 -3.43 -12.85
C LYS A 118 -1.00 -2.24 -13.56
N PRO A 119 0.33 -2.04 -13.42
CA PRO A 119 0.99 -0.84 -13.94
C PRO A 119 1.10 -0.78 -15.46
N ASP A 120 1.03 -1.92 -16.14
CA ASP A 120 1.06 -2.04 -17.60
C ASP A 120 0.66 -3.48 -18.00
N PRO A 121 -0.01 -3.69 -19.14
CA PRO A 121 -0.36 -5.03 -19.63
C PRO A 121 0.82 -5.98 -19.89
N ALA A 122 2.05 -5.47 -20.10
CA ALA A 122 3.22 -6.31 -20.32
C ALA A 122 3.91 -6.77 -19.01
N ALA A 123 3.43 -6.33 -17.85
CA ALA A 123 3.91 -6.81 -16.55
C ALA A 123 3.58 -8.30 -16.41
N ARG A 124 4.59 -9.12 -16.06
CA ARG A 124 4.41 -10.56 -15.86
C ARG A 124 3.87 -10.87 -14.47
N GLU A 125 4.48 -10.25 -13.46
CA GLU A 125 4.10 -10.36 -12.06
C GLU A 125 4.18 -8.98 -11.42
N SER A 126 3.42 -8.76 -10.35
CA SER A 126 3.43 -7.50 -9.60
C SER A 126 3.14 -7.74 -8.13
N VAL A 127 3.88 -7.05 -7.27
CA VAL A 127 3.68 -7.05 -5.82
C VAL A 127 3.38 -5.62 -5.38
N ASN A 128 2.25 -5.43 -4.70
CA ASN A 128 1.77 -4.15 -4.22
C ASN A 128 2.02 -3.98 -2.71
N ARG A 129 2.30 -2.75 -2.29
CA ARG A 129 2.44 -2.35 -0.88
C ARG A 129 1.78 -1.01 -0.65
N GLY A 130 1.10 -0.89 0.49
CA GLY A 130 0.67 0.41 1.03
C GLY A 130 1.70 0.90 2.04
N ILE A 131 2.04 2.19 1.97
CA ILE A 131 3.06 2.79 2.82
C ILE A 131 2.49 4.08 3.41
N GLY A 132 2.25 4.09 4.72
CA GLY A 132 1.75 5.25 5.45
C GLY A 132 2.86 5.92 6.25
N SER A 133 2.99 7.24 6.18
CA SER A 133 3.95 7.98 7.01
C SER A 133 3.42 8.19 8.43
N GLN A 134 4.24 7.91 9.44
CA GLN A 134 3.93 8.24 10.84
C GLN A 134 4.18 9.71 11.18
N ARG A 135 4.97 10.40 10.36
CA ARG A 135 5.41 11.78 10.63
C ARG A 135 4.60 12.80 9.85
N GLN A 136 4.15 12.42 8.65
CA GLN A 136 3.35 13.27 7.79
C GLN A 136 1.92 12.72 7.71
N VAL A 137 1.03 13.33 8.48
CA VAL A 137 -0.39 12.95 8.52
C VAL A 137 -0.99 12.98 7.12
N GLY A 138 -1.66 11.89 6.74
CA GLY A 138 -2.35 11.75 5.47
C GLY A 138 -1.46 11.41 4.28
N LEU A 139 -0.12 11.41 4.40
CA LEU A 139 0.73 10.95 3.30
C LEU A 139 0.62 9.43 3.16
N ALA A 140 0.12 9.00 2.00
CA ALA A 140 0.07 7.61 1.59
C ALA A 140 0.88 7.43 0.30
N VAL A 141 1.66 6.36 0.26
CA VAL A 141 2.39 5.93 -0.94
C VAL A 141 1.97 4.49 -1.28
N ALA A 142 1.49 4.29 -2.50
CA ALA A 142 1.34 2.96 -3.07
C ALA A 142 2.65 2.60 -3.80
N ALA A 143 3.25 1.48 -3.46
CA ALA A 143 4.42 0.94 -4.15
C ALA A 143 4.05 -0.34 -4.88
N THR A 144 4.43 -0.43 -6.16
CA THR A 144 4.29 -1.62 -6.98
C THR A 144 5.65 -2.00 -7.53
N VAL A 145 6.07 -3.25 -7.31
CA VAL A 145 7.27 -3.84 -7.92
C VAL A 145 6.82 -4.87 -8.93
N SER A 146 7.26 -4.74 -10.18
CA SER A 146 6.78 -5.56 -11.29
C SER A 146 7.91 -6.11 -12.14
N SER A 147 7.74 -7.32 -12.66
CA SER A 147 8.69 -7.98 -13.54
C SER A 147 8.29 -7.85 -15.01
N TYR A 148 9.28 -7.69 -15.87
CA TYR A 148 9.13 -7.55 -17.32
C TYR A 148 10.24 -8.30 -18.06
N SER A 149 10.13 -8.42 -19.39
CA SER A 149 11.34 -8.49 -20.20
C SER A 149 12.09 -7.16 -20.10
N GLU A 150 13.42 -7.16 -20.21
CA GLU A 150 14.17 -5.90 -20.18
C GLU A 150 13.73 -4.95 -21.32
N SER A 151 13.39 -5.51 -22.48
CA SER A 151 12.90 -4.73 -23.62
C SER A 151 11.54 -4.07 -23.35
N ASP A 152 10.62 -4.76 -22.66
CA ASP A 152 9.33 -4.21 -22.27
C ASP A 152 9.48 -3.14 -21.19
N ALA A 153 10.38 -3.35 -20.23
CA ALA A 153 10.67 -2.36 -19.19
C ALA A 153 11.20 -1.05 -19.80
N LYS A 154 12.13 -1.12 -20.77
CA LYS A 154 12.63 0.05 -21.50
C LYS A 154 11.50 0.74 -22.30
N ARG A 155 10.68 -0.06 -23.00
CA ARG A 155 9.51 0.47 -23.74
C ARG A 155 8.50 1.16 -22.83
N LEU A 156 8.24 0.63 -21.64
CA LEU A 156 7.33 1.23 -20.67
C LEU A 156 7.79 2.65 -20.30
N VAL A 157 9.04 2.82 -19.87
CA VAL A 157 9.56 4.14 -19.48
C VAL A 157 9.50 5.13 -20.65
N SER A 158 9.85 4.68 -21.86
CA SER A 158 9.76 5.51 -23.08
C SER A 158 8.31 5.93 -23.39
N ARG A 159 7.35 5.00 -23.34
CA ARG A 159 5.92 5.28 -23.56
C ARG A 159 5.37 6.27 -22.53
N LEU A 160 5.77 6.13 -21.26
CA LEU A 160 5.36 7.06 -20.20
C LEU A 160 5.88 8.48 -20.46
N ARG A 161 7.15 8.66 -20.84
CA ARG A 161 7.71 9.97 -21.19
C ARG A 161 6.95 10.64 -22.34
N GLN A 162 6.64 9.86 -23.38
CA GLN A 162 5.86 10.34 -24.53
C GLN A 162 4.44 10.73 -24.11
N ALA A 163 3.77 9.89 -23.32
CA ALA A 163 2.42 10.15 -22.83
C ALA A 163 2.35 11.38 -21.93
N ILE A 164 3.32 11.60 -21.03
CA ILE A 164 3.40 12.82 -20.20
C ILE A 164 3.42 14.08 -21.09
N THR A 165 4.20 14.04 -22.18
CA THR A 165 4.28 15.15 -23.13
C THR A 165 2.97 15.35 -23.89
N ALA A 166 2.38 14.26 -24.39
CA ALA A 166 1.16 14.31 -25.21
C ALA A 166 -0.11 14.65 -24.40
N CYS A 167 -0.13 14.34 -23.11
CA CYS A 167 -1.32 14.39 -22.27
C CYS A 167 -1.28 15.51 -21.23
N GLY A 168 -0.40 16.52 -21.41
CA GLY A 168 -0.27 17.66 -20.49
C GLY A 168 -1.57 18.44 -20.27
N GLY A 169 -2.43 18.49 -21.30
CA GLY A 169 -3.78 19.08 -21.22
C GLY A 169 -4.81 18.21 -20.48
N GLY A 170 -4.40 17.04 -19.98
CA GLY A 170 -5.24 16.09 -19.28
C GLY A 170 -6.00 15.11 -20.18
N PHE A 171 -6.58 14.11 -19.54
CA PHE A 171 -7.33 13.01 -20.17
C PHE A 171 -8.32 12.42 -19.16
N SER A 172 -9.27 11.63 -19.66
CA SER A 172 -10.19 10.87 -18.82
C SER A 172 -9.85 9.39 -18.89
N ALA A 173 -10.14 8.64 -17.84
CA ALA A 173 -10.06 7.19 -17.88
C ALA A 173 -11.23 6.53 -17.15
N THR A 174 -11.62 5.36 -17.64
CA THR A 174 -12.73 4.59 -17.10
C THR A 174 -12.25 3.22 -16.62
N ILE A 175 -12.62 2.84 -15.41
CA ILE A 175 -12.43 1.50 -14.83
C ILE A 175 -13.75 1.03 -14.23
N GLU A 176 -14.21 -0.18 -14.56
CA GLU A 176 -15.46 -0.75 -14.05
C GLU A 176 -16.68 0.20 -14.10
N LYS A 177 -16.84 0.92 -15.23
CA LYS A 177 -17.87 1.97 -15.48
C LYS A 177 -17.71 3.25 -14.66
N GLN A 178 -16.75 3.32 -13.74
CA GLN A 178 -16.39 4.55 -13.04
C GLN A 178 -15.42 5.35 -13.90
N THR A 179 -15.75 6.61 -14.16
CA THR A 179 -14.90 7.52 -14.95
C THR A 179 -14.32 8.60 -14.07
N GLY A 180 -13.01 8.79 -14.16
CA GLY A 180 -12.29 9.91 -13.57
C GLY A 180 -11.52 10.69 -14.64
N SER A 181 -10.99 11.84 -14.25
CA SER A 181 -10.10 12.63 -15.10
C SER A 181 -8.78 12.93 -14.42
N TYR A 182 -7.74 13.05 -15.22
CA TYR A 182 -6.39 13.40 -14.82
C TYR A 182 -6.05 14.72 -15.49
N LYS A 183 -5.88 15.77 -14.68
CA LYS A 183 -5.58 17.13 -15.12
C LYS A 183 -4.13 17.47 -14.78
N ASP A 184 -3.61 18.53 -15.39
CA ASP A 184 -2.30 19.08 -15.06
C ASP A 184 -1.17 18.04 -15.07
N VAL A 185 -1.16 17.14 -16.06
CA VAL A 185 -0.10 16.14 -16.20
C VAL A 185 1.21 16.86 -16.51
N LYS A 186 2.14 16.86 -15.57
CA LYS A 186 3.39 17.63 -15.67
C LYS A 186 4.56 16.77 -15.25
N ALA A 187 5.56 16.67 -16.12
CA ALA A 187 6.83 16.05 -15.77
C ALA A 187 7.38 16.68 -14.47
N ALA A 188 7.97 15.85 -13.62
CA ALA A 188 8.58 16.27 -12.39
C ALA A 188 10.01 15.71 -12.32
N GLU A 189 10.94 16.55 -11.85
CA GLU A 189 12.28 16.08 -11.59
C GLU A 189 12.30 15.19 -10.35
N TYR A 190 12.92 14.03 -10.47
CA TYR A 190 13.09 13.11 -9.35
C TYR A 190 14.37 12.31 -9.53
N LYS A 191 15.33 12.50 -8.62
CA LYS A 191 16.61 11.79 -8.64
C LYS A 191 16.42 10.38 -8.09
N THR A 192 16.99 9.37 -8.76
CA THR A 192 17.00 7.98 -8.31
C THR A 192 18.30 7.31 -8.71
N GLY A 193 18.66 6.21 -8.03
CA GLY A 193 19.80 5.39 -8.41
C GLY A 193 19.48 4.27 -9.41
N GLY A 194 18.36 4.34 -10.14
CA GLY A 194 17.95 3.29 -11.10
C GLY A 194 18.59 3.51 -12.47
N ASP A 195 18.45 2.52 -13.37
CA ASP A 195 18.98 2.63 -14.73
C ASP A 195 18.29 3.75 -15.52
N GLU A 196 16.98 3.87 -15.35
CA GLU A 196 16.15 4.91 -15.96
C GLU A 196 14.99 5.25 -15.03
N SER A 197 14.54 6.51 -15.07
CA SER A 197 13.34 6.93 -14.36
C SER A 197 12.49 7.91 -15.17
N VAL A 198 11.22 7.99 -14.80
CA VAL A 198 10.29 9.03 -15.22
C VAL A 198 9.40 9.36 -14.04
N SER A 199 9.12 10.65 -13.84
CA SER A 199 8.27 11.14 -12.77
C SER A 199 7.37 12.25 -13.28
N TRP A 200 6.16 12.33 -12.74
CA TRP A 200 5.21 13.37 -13.07
C TRP A 200 4.22 13.59 -11.92
N THR A 201 3.59 14.77 -11.96
CA THR A 201 2.45 15.10 -11.12
C THR A 201 1.19 15.18 -11.96
N THR A 202 0.04 14.94 -11.35
CA THR A 202 -1.29 15.13 -11.95
C THR A 202 -2.32 15.37 -10.86
N THR A 203 -3.41 16.04 -11.21
CA THR A 203 -4.61 16.15 -10.37
C THR A 203 -5.62 15.10 -10.83
N ALA A 204 -5.81 14.04 -10.03
CA ALA A 204 -6.86 13.06 -10.26
C ALA A 204 -8.20 13.62 -9.75
N VAL A 205 -9.27 13.46 -10.52
CA VAL A 205 -10.62 13.95 -10.19
C VAL A 205 -11.61 12.82 -10.41
N ALA A 206 -12.42 12.51 -9.40
CA ALA A 206 -13.49 11.53 -9.44
C ALA A 206 -14.72 12.08 -8.71
N GLY A 207 -15.83 12.29 -9.43
CA GLY A 207 -16.98 13.03 -8.90
C GLY A 207 -16.56 14.42 -8.41
N ASP A 208 -16.98 14.77 -7.19
CA ASP A 208 -16.65 16.04 -6.54
C ASP A 208 -15.32 16.00 -5.75
N THR A 209 -14.59 14.89 -5.81
CA THR A 209 -13.31 14.72 -5.11
C THR A 209 -12.13 14.85 -6.06
N SER A 210 -11.06 15.50 -5.60
CA SER A 210 -9.78 15.54 -6.31
C SER A 210 -8.62 15.20 -5.38
N ALA A 211 -7.50 14.74 -5.95
CA ALA A 211 -6.26 14.56 -5.22
C ALA A 211 -5.07 14.96 -6.09
N GLN A 212 -4.10 15.65 -5.50
CA GLN A 212 -2.80 15.83 -6.14
C GLN A 212 -1.98 14.55 -5.98
N VAL A 213 -1.51 14.02 -7.09
CA VAL A 213 -0.78 12.76 -7.17
C VAL A 213 0.61 13.02 -7.73
N HIS A 214 1.62 12.39 -7.12
CA HIS A 214 2.98 12.33 -7.64
C HIS A 214 3.33 10.88 -7.93
N LEU A 215 3.70 10.59 -9.18
CA LEU A 215 4.16 9.28 -9.60
C LEU A 215 5.66 9.31 -9.88
N VAL A 216 6.35 8.25 -9.46
CA VAL A 216 7.75 7.97 -9.78
C VAL A 216 7.83 6.54 -10.29
N VAL A 217 8.34 6.36 -11.50
CA VAL A 217 8.57 5.05 -12.12
C VAL A 217 10.07 4.90 -12.37
N VAL A 218 10.65 3.83 -11.85
CA VAL A 218 12.09 3.55 -11.90
C VAL A 218 12.32 2.16 -12.46
N ARG A 219 13.16 2.05 -13.49
CA ARG A 219 13.60 0.78 -14.07
C ARG A 219 14.95 0.38 -13.49
N GLN A 220 15.09 -0.90 -13.14
CA GLN A 220 16.34 -1.58 -12.82
C GLN A 220 16.37 -2.92 -13.53
N GLY A 221 17.19 -3.05 -14.59
CA GLY A 221 17.14 -4.19 -15.49
C GLY A 221 15.73 -4.41 -16.06
N GLY A 222 15.20 -5.63 -15.91
CA GLY A 222 13.82 -6.01 -16.24
C GLY A 222 12.79 -5.80 -15.11
N THR A 223 13.17 -5.18 -13.99
CA THR A 223 12.26 -4.86 -12.88
C THR A 223 11.89 -3.39 -12.93
N VAL A 224 10.61 -3.07 -12.67
CA VAL A 224 10.13 -1.69 -12.58
C VAL A 224 9.48 -1.47 -11.21
N VAL A 225 9.86 -0.37 -10.57
CA VAL A 225 9.24 0.15 -9.35
C VAL A 225 8.34 1.31 -9.75
N ARG A 226 7.08 1.28 -9.36
CA ARG A 226 6.14 2.41 -9.44
C ARG A 226 5.77 2.85 -8.03
N LEU A 227 5.95 4.13 -7.74
CA LEU A 227 5.56 4.76 -6.48
C LEU A 227 4.55 5.85 -6.79
N THR A 228 3.41 5.82 -6.10
CA THR A 228 2.34 6.78 -6.26
C THR A 228 2.03 7.40 -4.91
N ALA A 229 2.32 8.68 -4.73
CA ALA A 229 2.06 9.42 -3.50
C ALA A 229 0.84 10.33 -3.65
N LEU A 230 0.00 10.37 -2.62
CA LEU A 230 -1.10 11.31 -2.47
C LEU A 230 -1.34 11.64 -0.99
N ASN A 231 -2.06 12.73 -0.72
CA ASN A 231 -2.51 13.05 0.63
C ASN A 231 -3.98 12.67 0.81
N VAL A 232 -4.27 11.66 1.64
CA VAL A 232 -5.64 11.18 1.89
C VAL A 232 -6.42 12.04 2.88
N ALA A 233 -5.74 12.88 3.67
CA ALA A 233 -6.36 13.75 4.67
C ALA A 233 -6.71 15.14 4.12
N ALA A 234 -6.06 15.57 3.04
CA ALA A 234 -6.24 16.90 2.46
C ALA A 234 -6.15 16.88 0.92
N ALA A 235 -7.31 16.83 0.26
CA ALA A 235 -7.53 16.70 -1.18
C ALA A 235 -6.81 17.72 -2.10
N GLY A 236 -6.30 18.83 -1.57
CA GLY A 236 -5.53 19.83 -2.31
C GLY A 236 -4.05 19.93 -1.91
N GLN A 237 -3.63 19.20 -0.87
CA GLN A 237 -2.24 19.26 -0.41
C GLN A 237 -1.34 18.47 -1.35
N LYS A 238 -0.26 19.11 -1.78
CA LYS A 238 0.74 18.43 -2.61
C LYS A 238 1.36 17.28 -1.81
N ALA A 239 1.37 16.11 -2.39
CA ALA A 239 2.11 14.96 -1.89
C ALA A 239 3.30 14.70 -2.82
N GLN A 240 4.40 14.27 -2.23
CA GLN A 240 5.54 13.79 -2.99
C GLN A 240 5.93 12.41 -2.49
N VAL A 241 6.40 11.56 -3.40
CA VAL A 241 7.09 10.33 -3.03
C VAL A 241 8.32 10.72 -2.21
N PRO A 242 8.44 10.25 -0.95
CA PRO A 242 9.63 10.52 -0.14
C PRO A 242 10.86 9.82 -0.73
N GLN A 243 12.00 10.51 -0.71
CA GLN A 243 13.26 9.97 -1.25
C GLN A 243 13.65 8.67 -0.55
N GLU A 244 13.51 8.61 0.78
CA GLU A 244 13.84 7.43 1.56
C GLU A 244 12.97 6.20 1.22
N VAL A 245 11.72 6.41 0.78
CA VAL A 245 10.86 5.31 0.32
C VAL A 245 11.38 4.78 -1.01
N ALA A 246 11.70 5.67 -1.96
CA ALA A 246 12.21 5.28 -3.27
C ALA A 246 13.57 4.59 -3.19
N ASP A 247 14.49 5.15 -2.39
CA ASP A 247 15.83 4.62 -2.21
C ASP A 247 15.79 3.23 -1.57
N LYS A 248 15.00 3.06 -0.50
CA LYS A 248 14.86 1.76 0.17
C LYS A 248 14.23 0.71 -0.74
N GLN A 249 13.18 1.09 -1.49
CA GLN A 249 12.53 0.20 -2.43
C GLN A 249 13.50 -0.24 -3.55
N LEU A 250 14.33 0.66 -4.06
CA LEU A 250 15.31 0.34 -5.09
C LEU A 250 16.48 -0.49 -4.55
N GLU A 251 16.93 -0.25 -3.33
CA GLU A 251 17.92 -1.06 -2.63
C GLU A 251 17.48 -2.53 -2.56
N LYS A 252 16.21 -2.79 -2.20
CA LYS A 252 15.65 -4.15 -2.17
C LYS A 252 15.60 -4.79 -3.55
N VAL A 253 15.21 -4.04 -4.58
CA VAL A 253 15.21 -4.53 -5.97
C VAL A 253 16.62 -4.95 -6.42
N LYS A 254 17.64 -4.13 -6.14
CA LYS A 254 19.04 -4.44 -6.49
C LYS A 254 19.57 -5.66 -5.76
N ARG A 255 19.19 -5.84 -4.50
CA ARG A 255 19.60 -6.99 -3.68
C ARG A 255 18.91 -8.30 -4.08
N ALA A 256 17.67 -8.23 -4.54
CA ALA A 256 16.94 -9.38 -5.01
C ALA A 256 17.35 -9.80 -6.44
N GLY A 257 17.87 -8.84 -7.22
CA GLY A 257 18.32 -8.93 -8.61
C GLY A 257 19.37 -9.99 -8.87
#